data_AF-A0A0A2WEJ2-F1
#
_entry.id   AF-A0A0A2WEJ2-F1
#
_cell.length_a   1.000
_cell.length_b   1.000
_cell.length_c   1.000
_cell.angle_alpha   90.00
_cell.angle_beta   90.00
_cell.angle_gamma   90.00
#
_symmetry.space_group_name_H-M   'P 1'
#
loop_
_entity.id
_entity.type
_entity.pdbx_description
1 polymer ?
#
loop_
_entity_poly.entity_id
_entity_poly.type
_entity_poly.pdbx_seq_one_letter_code
_entity_poly.pdbx_strand_id
1 'polypeptide(L)'
;MHASNGNALVAALLVLLLASVATLLTLHVGVFEQRATGNLVRSRVAAELAEAAVAHGAAWIAGDPMRLAHGAQWQRCADLVEADAFPCGAVADGTQRAGMYFWTEVGGDRDGDGGVDVFDARMLPLTDGRITQVGAFDRVAHGAGVVLCRTARETPARCTTDPAEEGGDVAYTVVGLGRLVDEGARATVTQRFARTAAFAPNPRMPPVIASGSVDLRTPLNVVANPNAGGHGVPISAWSRRDVLKSAANTCHPGEFFDGAAAAFQSGSLTCDDCRCPLAGGLVDTHDPEGVDILDVDGSDGSNALGVNLDLEPGGFPCDLFAQVFGVVARIDADADAFCESRAPQVAYVAPATMGRMQLTADDAFLYRHAKRIIPRDAAAAALMRRNQALVESYPSPALAGLVWCQRACDIGSGDGLGTPAAPVLLVADGPLHVHGRVFGLVFVRDDGDALDPATGGNARLRLHGSAAIYGAVVVQGSVDQASGARAIVSAPDVIANLADTIPAVHAPVPGAWSDHVSY
;
A
#
# COMPACT_ATOMS: atom_id res chain seq x y z
N MET A 1 99.94 11.34 -20.07
CA MET A 1 98.60 10.73 -20.00
C MET A 1 98.07 10.76 -18.56
N HIS A 2 97.68 11.91 -17.99
CA HIS A 2 97.06 11.98 -16.65
C HIS A 2 96.16 13.22 -16.53
N ALA A 3 95.05 13.27 -17.28
CA ALA A 3 94.09 14.36 -17.18
C ALA A 3 92.61 13.94 -17.33
N SER A 4 92.27 12.63 -17.23
CA SER A 4 90.90 12.14 -17.49
C SER A 4 90.12 11.65 -16.26
N ASN A 5 90.72 11.57 -15.07
CA ASN A 5 90.10 10.83 -13.95
C ASN A 5 89.22 11.69 -13.01
N GLY A 6 89.37 13.03 -13.03
CA GLY A 6 88.56 13.93 -12.18
C GLY A 6 87.11 14.08 -12.67
N ASN A 7 86.91 14.23 -13.98
CA ASN A 7 85.58 14.41 -14.56
C ASN A 7 84.74 13.12 -14.46
N ALA A 8 85.38 11.94 -14.52
CA ALA A 8 84.69 10.67 -14.35
C ALA A 8 84.12 10.50 -12.92
N LEU A 9 84.85 10.95 -11.89
CA LEU A 9 84.38 10.89 -10.51
C LEU A 9 83.20 11.85 -10.26
N VAL A 10 83.26 13.07 -10.80
CA VAL A 10 82.19 14.06 -10.68
C VAL A 10 80.92 13.58 -11.41
N ALA A 11 81.07 13.03 -12.62
CA ALA A 11 79.95 12.45 -13.36
C ALA A 11 79.33 11.25 -12.61
N ALA A 12 80.16 10.37 -12.04
CA ALA A 12 79.69 9.23 -11.24
C ALA A 12 78.93 9.68 -9.99
N LEU A 13 79.43 10.69 -9.26
CA LEU A 13 78.75 11.27 -8.10
C LEU A 13 77.43 11.95 -8.46
N LEU A 14 77.38 12.69 -9.57
CA LEU A 14 76.15 13.30 -10.07
C LEU A 14 75.11 12.24 -10.47
N VAL A 15 75.52 11.17 -11.14
CA VAL A 15 74.61 10.07 -11.50
C VAL A 15 74.11 9.35 -10.25
N LEU A 16 74.96 9.11 -9.25
CA LEU A 16 74.56 8.53 -7.96
C LEU A 16 73.57 9.43 -7.20
N LEU A 17 73.81 10.74 -7.19
CA LEU A 17 72.90 11.71 -6.58
C LEU A 17 71.54 11.71 -7.28
N LEU A 18 71.54 11.78 -8.62
CA LEU A 18 70.30 11.77 -9.41
C LEU A 18 69.53 10.46 -9.25
N ALA A 19 70.22 9.31 -9.23
CA ALA A 19 69.61 8.02 -8.96
C ALA A 19 69.01 7.96 -7.54
N SER A 20 69.68 8.53 -6.54
CA SER A 20 69.19 8.60 -5.16
C SER A 20 67.98 9.52 -5.01
N VAL A 21 67.96 10.65 -5.71
CA VAL A 21 66.79 11.55 -5.73
C VAL A 21 65.61 10.87 -6.43
N ALA A 22 65.85 10.18 -7.55
CA ALA A 22 64.82 9.45 -8.27
C ALA A 22 64.18 8.33 -7.42
N THR A 23 65.00 7.57 -6.65
CA THR A 23 64.47 6.52 -5.76
C THR A 23 63.71 7.10 -4.57
N LEU A 24 64.12 8.23 -4.01
CA LEU A 24 63.37 8.91 -2.95
C LEU A 24 62.02 9.41 -3.46
N LEU A 25 61.97 9.98 -4.67
CA LEU A 25 60.72 10.42 -5.29
C LEU A 25 59.78 9.26 -5.58
N THR A 26 60.28 8.12 -6.09
CA THR A 26 59.43 6.95 -6.36
C THR A 26 58.89 6.32 -5.08
N LEU A 27 59.70 6.26 -4.02
CA LEU A 27 59.24 5.84 -2.68
C LEU A 27 58.14 6.76 -2.15
N HIS A 28 58.30 8.08 -2.30
CA HIS A 28 57.27 9.04 -1.90
C HIS A 28 55.96 8.80 -2.65
N VAL A 29 56.01 8.68 -3.99
CA VAL A 29 54.81 8.41 -4.81
C VAL A 29 54.12 7.11 -4.37
N GLY A 30 54.88 6.03 -4.17
CA GLY A 30 54.33 4.76 -3.69
C GLY A 30 53.62 4.87 -2.33
N VAL A 31 54.19 5.62 -1.39
CA VAL A 31 53.56 5.86 -0.08
C VAL A 31 52.31 6.73 -0.21
N PHE A 32 52.31 7.74 -1.07
CA PHE A 32 51.13 8.57 -1.31
C PHE A 32 49.98 7.75 -1.93
N GLU A 33 50.27 6.91 -2.93
CA GLU A 33 49.27 6.03 -3.53
C GLU A 33 48.70 5.03 -2.53
N GLN A 34 49.54 4.45 -1.66
CA GLN A 34 49.09 3.55 -0.59
C GLN A 34 48.17 4.26 0.42
N ARG A 35 48.50 5.50 0.82
CA ARG A 35 47.65 6.29 1.71
C ARG A 35 46.33 6.68 1.06
N ALA A 36 46.37 7.11 -0.21
CA ALA A 36 45.18 7.51 -0.96
C ALA A 36 44.23 6.33 -1.17
N THR A 37 44.76 5.16 -1.57
CA THR A 37 43.98 3.94 -1.74
C THR A 37 43.40 3.43 -0.42
N GLY A 38 44.19 3.43 0.66
CA GLY A 38 43.71 3.06 1.99
C GLY A 38 42.58 3.97 2.49
N ASN A 39 42.72 5.30 2.32
CA ASN A 39 41.68 6.25 2.69
C ASN A 39 40.41 6.09 1.85
N LEU A 40 40.57 5.81 0.55
CA LEU A 40 39.44 5.51 -0.33
C LEU A 40 38.68 4.27 0.15
N VAL A 41 39.37 3.18 0.47
CA VAL A 41 38.74 1.95 0.98
C VAL A 41 37.98 2.23 2.27
N ARG A 42 38.59 2.93 3.24
CA ARG A 42 37.90 3.31 4.49
C ARG A 42 36.65 4.15 4.24
N SER A 43 36.73 5.12 3.33
CA SER A 43 35.57 5.98 3.00
C SER A 43 34.43 5.19 2.35
N ARG A 44 34.74 4.22 1.48
CA ARG A 44 33.74 3.35 0.85
C ARG A 44 33.09 2.42 1.86
N VAL A 45 33.87 1.78 2.72
CA VAL A 45 33.33 0.90 3.77
C VAL A 45 32.44 1.69 4.74
N ALA A 46 32.83 2.89 5.13
CA ALA A 46 31.99 3.75 5.95
C ALA A 46 30.65 4.10 5.25
N ALA A 47 30.70 4.40 3.95
CA ALA A 47 29.49 4.67 3.16
C ALA A 47 28.58 3.45 3.03
N GLU A 48 29.13 2.27 2.75
CA GLU A 48 28.37 1.01 2.69
C GLU A 48 27.70 0.68 4.03
N LEU A 49 28.38 0.94 5.16
CA LEU A 49 27.80 0.79 6.49
C LEU A 49 26.65 1.78 6.74
N ALA A 50 26.79 3.03 6.27
CA ALA A 50 25.73 4.02 6.38
C ALA A 50 24.50 3.63 5.53
N GLU A 51 24.70 3.09 4.33
CA GLU A 51 23.63 2.54 3.50
C GLU A 51 22.95 1.32 4.14
N ALA A 52 23.73 0.42 4.75
CA ALA A 52 23.19 -0.70 5.52
C ALA A 52 22.34 -0.21 6.71
N ALA A 53 22.78 0.84 7.41
CA ALA A 53 22.00 1.46 8.47
C ALA A 53 20.67 2.04 7.96
N VAL A 54 20.67 2.70 6.80
CA VAL A 54 19.43 3.18 6.16
C VAL A 54 18.49 2.01 5.87
N ALA A 55 18.99 0.91 5.30
CA ALA A 55 18.20 -0.27 4.99
C ALA A 55 17.60 -0.92 6.25
N HIS A 56 18.41 -1.08 7.31
CA HIS A 56 17.96 -1.61 8.60
C HIS A 56 16.90 -0.69 9.25
N GLY A 57 17.13 0.63 9.24
CA GLY A 57 16.19 1.61 9.78
C GLY A 57 14.86 1.62 9.02
N ALA A 58 14.89 1.56 7.69
CA ALA A 58 13.69 1.48 6.86
C ALA A 58 12.91 0.19 7.10
N ALA A 59 13.61 -0.96 7.18
CA ALA A 59 12.99 -2.25 7.48
C ALA A 59 12.38 -2.28 8.88
N TRP A 60 13.05 -1.67 9.87
CA TRP A 60 12.52 -1.52 11.21
C TRP A 60 11.23 -0.69 11.21
N ILE A 61 11.19 0.46 10.54
CA ILE A 61 9.95 1.27 10.47
C ILE A 61 8.84 0.51 9.76
N ALA A 62 9.14 -0.13 8.62
CA ALA A 62 8.15 -0.87 7.83
C ALA A 62 7.63 -2.15 8.51
N GLY A 63 8.39 -2.71 9.47
CA GLY A 63 8.04 -3.95 10.16
C GLY A 63 6.84 -3.83 11.10
N ASP A 64 6.52 -2.63 11.59
CA ASP A 64 5.36 -2.40 12.45
C ASP A 64 4.75 -1.01 12.19
N PRO A 65 3.50 -0.93 11.66
CA PRO A 65 2.85 0.35 11.37
C PRO A 65 2.60 1.20 12.63
N MET A 66 2.60 0.62 13.83
CA MET A 66 2.45 1.37 15.08
C MET A 66 3.68 2.19 15.44
N ARG A 67 4.85 1.91 14.84
CA ARG A 67 6.07 2.72 15.05
C ARG A 67 5.92 4.16 14.56
N LEU A 68 5.03 4.42 13.61
CA LEU A 68 4.72 5.76 13.09
C LEU A 68 3.53 6.42 13.79
N ALA A 69 2.86 5.74 14.73
CA ALA A 69 1.78 6.34 15.50
C ALA A 69 2.30 7.44 16.43
N HIS A 70 1.38 8.26 16.95
CA HIS A 70 1.72 9.22 18.01
C HIS A 70 2.20 8.47 19.25
N GLY A 71 3.29 8.94 19.85
CA GLY A 71 3.91 8.28 21.01
C GLY A 71 4.97 9.16 21.64
N ALA A 72 5.34 8.83 22.89
CA ALA A 72 6.33 9.59 23.65
C ALA A 72 7.74 9.56 23.02
N GLN A 73 7.99 8.62 22.11
CA GLN A 73 9.23 8.50 21.36
C GLN A 73 9.38 9.54 20.24
N TRP A 74 8.28 10.19 19.81
CA TRP A 74 8.33 11.21 18.77
C TRP A 74 8.40 12.60 19.39
N GLN A 75 9.55 13.26 19.27
CA GLN A 75 9.77 14.64 19.72
C GLN A 75 9.91 15.57 18.52
N ARG A 76 9.56 16.85 18.64
CA ARG A 76 9.67 17.78 17.51
C ARG A 76 11.11 18.18 17.29
N CYS A 77 11.51 18.29 16.03
CA CYS A 77 12.82 18.83 15.66
C CYS A 77 12.99 20.28 16.12
N ALA A 78 11.90 21.05 16.24
CA ALA A 78 11.92 22.40 16.78
C ALA A 78 12.28 22.47 18.28
N ASP A 79 12.15 21.36 19.02
CA ASP A 79 12.45 21.30 20.45
C ASP A 79 13.93 20.96 20.72
N LEU A 80 14.73 20.68 19.69
CA LEU A 80 16.18 20.50 19.82
C LEU A 80 16.89 21.84 20.09
N VAL A 81 17.85 21.81 21.02
CA VAL A 81 18.70 22.98 21.34
C VAL A 81 19.50 23.43 20.11
N GLU A 82 19.99 22.46 19.33
CA GLU A 82 20.69 22.66 18.06
C GLU A 82 19.80 22.12 16.95
N ALA A 83 19.23 23.02 16.15
CA ALA A 83 18.24 22.67 15.13
C ALA A 83 18.81 21.79 13.99
N ASP A 84 20.12 21.79 13.82
CA ASP A 84 20.90 20.99 12.88
C ASP A 84 21.51 19.72 13.50
N ALA A 85 21.22 19.43 14.78
CA ALA A 85 21.68 18.21 15.39
C ALA A 85 21.00 16.96 14.79
N PHE A 86 21.68 15.82 14.92
CA PHE A 86 21.17 14.54 14.46
C PHE A 86 19.84 14.18 15.16
N PRO A 87 18.86 13.58 14.44
CA PRO A 87 18.84 13.35 12.98
C PRO A 87 18.23 14.52 12.18
N CYS A 88 17.65 15.53 12.85
CA CYS A 88 16.88 16.60 12.23
C CYS A 88 17.66 17.44 11.22
N GLY A 89 18.96 17.67 11.44
CA GLY A 89 19.81 18.42 10.51
C GLY A 89 19.91 17.82 9.09
N ALA A 90 19.50 16.56 8.90
CA ALA A 90 19.43 15.92 7.58
C ALA A 90 18.41 16.59 6.65
N VAL A 91 17.49 17.38 7.19
CA VAL A 91 16.51 18.16 6.42
C VAL A 91 17.04 19.58 6.30
N ALA A 92 17.53 19.95 5.11
CA ALA A 92 18.17 21.25 4.87
C ALA A 92 17.23 22.44 5.12
N ASP A 93 15.97 22.34 4.71
CA ASP A 93 14.96 23.38 4.88
C ASP A 93 14.54 23.50 6.36
N GLY A 94 14.96 24.59 7.01
CA GLY A 94 14.67 24.84 8.43
C GLY A 94 13.18 25.05 8.73
N THR A 95 12.42 25.62 7.80
CA THR A 95 10.97 25.79 7.93
C THR A 95 10.25 24.46 7.86
N GLN A 96 10.64 23.58 6.93
CA GLN A 96 10.10 22.23 6.86
C GLN A 96 10.49 21.40 8.09
N ARG A 97 11.76 21.48 8.50
CA ARG A 97 12.31 20.77 9.66
C ARG A 97 11.58 21.12 10.96
N ALA A 98 11.17 22.38 11.14
CA ALA A 98 10.43 22.80 12.33
C ALA A 98 9.07 22.08 12.49
N GLY A 99 8.45 21.66 11.38
CA GLY A 99 7.21 20.88 11.37
C GLY A 99 7.37 19.36 11.44
N MET A 100 8.59 18.86 11.68
CA MET A 100 8.91 17.44 11.70
C MET A 100 9.23 16.92 13.09
N TYR A 101 9.20 15.60 13.23
CA TYR A 101 9.49 14.87 14.46
C TYR A 101 10.73 13.98 14.29
N PHE A 102 11.46 13.70 15.36
CA PHE A 102 12.52 12.69 15.39
C PHE A 102 12.23 11.65 16.46
N TRP A 103 12.80 10.46 16.26
CA TRP A 103 12.70 9.36 17.22
C TRP A 103 13.70 9.56 18.36
N THR A 104 13.24 9.34 19.59
CA THR A 104 14.11 9.28 20.76
C THR A 104 13.77 8.09 21.64
N GLU A 105 14.81 7.51 22.22
CA GLU A 105 14.69 6.43 23.18
C GLU A 105 15.92 6.45 24.10
N VAL A 106 15.72 6.31 25.40
CA VAL A 106 16.83 6.43 26.36
C VAL A 106 17.52 5.07 26.53
N GLY A 107 18.85 5.07 26.37
CA GLY A 107 19.74 4.02 26.83
C GLY A 107 20.21 3.01 25.77
N GLY A 108 21.40 2.46 26.03
CA GLY A 108 22.06 1.46 25.21
C GLY A 108 22.98 2.05 24.15
N ASP A 109 23.99 1.28 23.78
CA ASP A 109 24.86 1.52 22.62
C ASP A 109 24.07 1.07 21.36
N ARG A 110 23.55 2.03 20.59
CA ARG A 110 22.63 1.81 19.48
C ARG A 110 23.35 1.63 18.14
N ASP A 111 24.52 2.23 17.96
CA ASP A 111 25.34 2.07 16.74
C ASP A 111 26.42 0.97 16.84
N GLY A 112 26.67 0.45 18.05
CA GLY A 112 27.65 -0.59 18.32
C GLY A 112 29.09 -0.08 18.43
N ASP A 113 29.31 1.22 18.67
CA ASP A 113 30.67 1.78 18.77
C ASP A 113 31.37 1.52 20.12
N GLY A 114 30.64 0.98 21.10
CA GLY A 114 31.11 0.64 22.44
C GLY A 114 30.93 1.77 23.46
N GLY A 115 30.37 2.91 23.07
CA GLY A 115 29.98 4.03 23.92
C GLY A 115 28.47 4.14 24.08
N VAL A 116 28.04 5.05 24.95
CA VAL A 116 26.65 5.53 24.99
C VAL A 116 26.71 7.04 24.96
N ASP A 117 26.20 7.65 23.90
CA ASP A 117 26.27 9.09 23.67
C ASP A 117 24.91 9.71 23.29
N VAL A 118 24.95 10.96 22.83
CA VAL A 118 23.75 11.73 22.47
C VAL A 118 23.12 11.26 21.15
N PHE A 119 23.89 10.62 20.26
CA PHE A 119 23.37 10.04 19.04
C PHE A 119 22.56 8.80 19.36
N ASP A 120 23.06 7.93 20.26
CA ASP A 120 22.35 6.73 20.68
C ASP A 120 20.94 7.02 21.18
N ALA A 121 20.78 8.09 21.96
CA ALA A 121 19.48 8.51 22.49
C ALA A 121 18.46 8.92 21.39
N ARG A 122 18.92 9.08 20.15
CA ARG A 122 18.15 9.52 18.97
C ARG A 122 18.20 8.52 17.82
N MET A 123 18.77 7.34 18.05
CA MET A 123 18.84 6.25 17.08
C MET A 123 17.73 5.22 17.32
N LEU A 124 17.36 4.53 16.24
CA LEU A 124 16.44 3.42 16.25
C LEU A 124 17.06 2.21 17.00
N PRO A 125 16.26 1.40 17.72
CA PRO A 125 16.71 0.16 18.37
C PRO A 125 17.01 -0.95 17.34
N LEU A 126 18.11 -0.80 16.61
CA LEU A 126 18.60 -1.79 15.65
C LEU A 126 19.51 -2.81 16.35
N THR A 127 18.92 -3.69 17.15
CA THR A 127 19.67 -4.69 17.94
C THR A 127 19.97 -5.96 17.17
N ASP A 128 19.15 -6.31 16.17
CA ASP A 128 19.30 -7.53 15.39
C ASP A 128 20.07 -7.27 14.08
N GLY A 129 20.95 -8.19 13.69
CA GLY A 129 21.64 -8.13 12.41
C GLY A 129 22.79 -7.12 12.34
N ARG A 130 23.38 -6.72 13.48
CA ARG A 130 24.50 -5.78 13.50
C ARG A 130 25.72 -6.32 12.75
N ILE A 131 26.24 -5.49 11.85
CA ILE A 131 27.53 -5.69 11.20
C ILE A 131 28.61 -5.22 12.17
N THR A 132 29.49 -6.14 12.59
CA THR A 132 30.62 -5.84 13.50
C THR A 132 31.98 -5.91 12.79
N GLN A 133 32.03 -6.47 11.59
CA GLN A 133 33.25 -6.60 10.78
C GLN A 133 32.96 -6.48 9.28
N VAL A 134 33.83 -5.80 8.54
CA VAL A 134 33.82 -5.74 7.07
C VAL A 134 35.22 -5.98 6.53
N GLY A 135 35.44 -7.13 5.89
CA GLY A 135 36.76 -7.51 5.38
C GLY A 135 37.80 -7.55 6.50
N ALA A 136 38.84 -6.71 6.37
CA ALA A 136 39.94 -6.61 7.33
C ALA A 136 39.66 -5.63 8.50
N PHE A 137 38.47 -5.03 8.55
CA PHE A 137 38.11 -4.10 9.61
C PHE A 137 37.25 -4.78 10.66
N ASP A 138 37.85 -5.11 11.81
CA ASP A 138 37.24 -5.95 12.85
C ASP A 138 36.38 -5.17 13.87
N ARG A 139 36.34 -3.84 13.76
CA ARG A 139 35.54 -2.95 14.62
C ARG A 139 34.85 -1.86 13.80
N VAL A 140 33.65 -2.18 13.33
CA VAL A 140 32.76 -1.22 12.65
C VAL A 140 31.50 -0.99 13.47
N ALA A 141 30.95 0.22 13.34
CA ALA A 141 29.71 0.66 13.98
C ALA A 141 28.79 1.27 12.92
N HIS A 142 27.49 1.10 13.09
CA HIS A 142 26.48 1.68 12.21
C HIS A 142 25.16 1.84 12.95
N GLY A 143 24.46 2.93 12.70
CA GLY A 143 23.21 3.24 13.38
C GLY A 143 22.34 4.16 12.54
N ALA A 144 21.04 4.19 12.83
CA ALA A 144 20.08 4.95 12.04
C ALA A 144 19.20 5.82 12.93
N GLY A 145 19.07 7.09 12.56
CA GLY A 145 18.05 7.99 13.07
C GLY A 145 16.91 8.13 12.06
N VAL A 146 15.80 8.72 12.48
CA VAL A 146 14.67 9.01 11.60
C VAL A 146 14.09 10.39 11.88
N VAL A 147 13.71 11.07 10.80
CA VAL A 147 12.91 12.30 10.82
C VAL A 147 11.57 12.03 10.14
N LEU A 148 10.46 12.27 10.83
CA LEU A 148 9.09 12.01 10.40
C LEU A 148 8.35 13.31 10.08
N CYS A 149 7.71 13.33 8.92
CA CYS A 149 6.75 14.33 8.46
C CYS A 149 5.36 13.70 8.41
N ARG A 150 4.46 14.17 9.28
CA ARG A 150 3.04 13.85 9.22
C ARG A 150 2.38 14.81 8.23
N THR A 151 1.69 14.30 7.22
CA THR A 151 1.17 15.18 6.15
C THR A 151 -0.18 15.79 6.54
N ALA A 152 -0.41 17.04 6.19
CA ALA A 152 -1.72 17.67 6.31
C ALA A 152 -2.69 17.17 5.23
N ARG A 153 -4.01 17.14 5.50
CA ARG A 153 -5.09 16.84 4.54
C ARG A 153 -5.32 17.97 3.52
N GLU A 154 -4.25 18.48 2.93
CA GLU A 154 -4.28 19.62 2.01
C GLU A 154 -3.32 19.39 0.82
N THR A 155 -3.58 20.06 -0.29
CA THR A 155 -2.76 19.99 -1.51
C THR A 155 -2.15 21.35 -1.84
N PRO A 156 -0.81 21.49 -1.96
CA PRO A 156 0.22 20.45 -1.80
C PRO A 156 0.42 20.02 -0.34
N ALA A 157 0.74 18.74 -0.14
CA ALA A 157 0.94 18.18 1.20
C ALA A 157 2.13 18.83 1.92
N ARG A 158 1.88 19.36 3.13
CA ARG A 158 2.89 19.92 4.03
C ARG A 158 3.04 19.08 5.29
N CYS A 159 4.16 19.20 5.99
CA CYS A 159 4.28 18.61 7.33
C CYS A 159 3.42 19.42 8.31
N THR A 160 2.61 18.74 9.13
CA THR A 160 1.80 19.35 10.18
C THR A 160 2.20 18.81 11.55
N THR A 161 2.02 19.66 12.56
CA THR A 161 2.13 19.29 13.98
C THR A 161 0.77 19.28 14.67
N ASP A 162 -0.28 19.68 13.96
CA ASP A 162 -1.66 19.67 14.45
C ASP A 162 -2.33 18.34 14.10
N PRO A 163 -2.66 17.49 15.09
CA PRO A 163 -3.34 16.22 14.86
C PRO A 163 -4.70 16.34 14.17
N ALA A 164 -5.38 17.49 14.26
CA ALA A 164 -6.66 17.70 13.60
C ALA A 164 -6.54 17.83 12.07
N GLU A 165 -5.40 18.31 11.61
CA GLU A 165 -5.11 18.54 10.19
C GLU A 165 -4.41 17.34 9.53
N GLU A 166 -4.01 16.32 10.31
CA GLU A 166 -3.25 15.16 9.83
C GLU A 166 -4.06 14.26 8.88
N GLY A 167 -3.46 13.91 7.73
CA GLY A 167 -3.95 12.90 6.81
C GLY A 167 -3.42 11.50 7.12
N GLY A 168 -3.84 10.51 6.33
CA GLY A 168 -3.38 9.11 6.45
C GLY A 168 -1.93 8.88 5.99
N ASP A 169 -1.40 9.78 5.14
CA ASP A 169 -0.07 9.67 4.57
C ASP A 169 1.02 10.25 5.48
N VAL A 170 2.17 9.59 5.51
CA VAL A 170 3.35 10.07 6.24
C VAL A 170 4.59 9.87 5.39
N ALA A 171 5.54 10.79 5.50
CA ALA A 171 6.85 10.67 4.88
C ALA A 171 7.93 10.69 5.96
N TYR A 172 8.95 9.86 5.84
CA TYR A 172 10.04 9.83 6.80
C TYR A 172 11.39 9.73 6.09
N THR A 173 12.40 10.37 6.66
CA THR A 173 13.79 10.33 6.20
C THR A 173 14.59 9.51 7.20
N VAL A 174 15.18 8.42 6.73
CA VAL A 174 16.14 7.64 7.53
C VAL A 174 17.53 8.23 7.33
N VAL A 175 18.24 8.47 8.43
CA VAL A 175 19.59 9.03 8.47
C VAL A 175 20.52 7.94 8.99
N GLY A 176 21.23 7.27 8.09
CA GLY A 176 22.22 6.24 8.44
C GLY A 176 23.58 6.83 8.72
N LEU A 177 24.23 6.34 9.78
CA LEU A 177 25.60 6.62 10.17
C LEU A 177 26.40 5.32 10.02
N GLY A 178 27.57 5.38 9.39
CA GLY A 178 28.52 4.28 9.32
C GLY A 178 29.90 4.75 9.77
N ARG A 179 30.59 3.95 10.60
CA ARG A 179 31.88 4.30 11.18
C ARG A 179 32.82 3.11 11.29
N LEU A 180 34.10 3.36 11.05
CA LEU A 180 35.20 2.49 11.43
C LEU A 180 35.77 2.99 12.76
N VAL A 181 35.47 2.30 13.86
CA VAL A 181 35.67 2.80 15.23
C VAL A 181 37.12 3.17 15.51
N ASP A 182 38.06 2.33 15.06
CA ASP A 182 39.50 2.47 15.31
C ASP A 182 40.27 3.17 14.18
N GLU A 183 39.62 3.47 13.06
CA GLU A 183 40.26 4.05 11.86
C GLU A 183 39.83 5.51 11.59
N GLY A 184 38.84 6.02 12.35
CA GLY A 184 38.38 7.41 12.28
C GLY A 184 37.59 7.79 11.02
N ALA A 185 37.28 6.83 10.15
CA ALA A 185 36.45 7.05 8.97
C ALA A 185 34.96 6.94 9.32
N ARG A 186 34.18 7.90 8.82
CA ARG A 186 32.74 8.00 9.04
C ARG A 186 32.02 8.45 7.78
N ALA A 187 30.77 8.05 7.63
CA ALA A 187 29.88 8.51 6.57
C ALA A 187 28.46 8.66 7.09
N THR A 188 27.71 9.58 6.51
CA THR A 188 26.28 9.76 6.76
C THR A 188 25.56 9.70 5.43
N VAL A 189 24.50 8.91 5.36
CA VAL A 189 23.65 8.76 4.18
C VAL A 189 22.21 8.95 4.59
N THR A 190 21.43 9.64 3.77
CA THR A 190 20.02 9.88 4.01
C THR A 190 19.17 9.36 2.86
N GLN A 191 18.02 8.78 3.20
CA GLN A 191 17.04 8.34 2.21
C GLN A 191 15.64 8.60 2.73
N ARG A 192 14.81 9.22 1.88
CA ARG A 192 13.40 9.48 2.19
C ARG A 192 12.51 8.34 1.69
N PHE A 193 11.53 8.01 2.51
CA PHE A 193 10.47 7.04 2.23
C PHE A 193 9.12 7.73 2.39
N ALA A 194 8.15 7.29 1.60
CA ALA A 194 6.75 7.65 1.75
C ALA A 194 5.96 6.40 2.11
N ARG A 195 5.01 6.57 3.02
CA ARG A 195 3.98 5.59 3.34
C ARG A 195 2.72 6.01 2.59
N THR A 196 2.36 5.28 1.54
CA THR A 196 1.18 5.53 0.70
C THR A 196 0.26 4.32 0.77
N ALA A 197 -1.06 4.48 0.58
CA ALA A 197 -1.96 3.33 0.49
C ALA A 197 -1.44 2.28 -0.53
N ALA A 198 -1.51 0.99 -0.20
CA ALA A 198 -1.09 -0.08 -1.12
C ALA A 198 -1.84 -0.04 -2.45
N PHE A 199 -3.08 0.44 -2.41
CA PHE A 199 -3.96 0.73 -3.53
C PHE A 199 -5.07 1.66 -3.02
N ALA A 200 -5.72 2.39 -3.93
CA ALA A 200 -6.84 3.26 -3.62
C ALA A 200 -8.03 2.89 -4.54
N PRO A 201 -9.14 2.38 -4.00
CA PRO A 201 -10.34 2.12 -4.78
C PRO A 201 -10.84 3.40 -5.46
N ASN A 202 -11.34 3.27 -6.70
CA ASN A 202 -11.86 4.43 -7.44
C ASN A 202 -13.20 4.90 -6.83
N PRO A 203 -13.29 6.12 -6.26
CA PRO A 203 -14.54 6.64 -5.69
C PRO A 203 -15.61 6.92 -6.75
N ARG A 204 -15.24 6.92 -8.04
CA ARG A 204 -16.17 7.06 -9.17
C ARG A 204 -16.63 5.70 -9.72
N MET A 205 -16.46 4.60 -9.00
CA MET A 205 -16.95 3.32 -9.51
C MET A 205 -18.48 3.21 -9.40
N PRO A 206 -19.14 2.47 -10.31
CA PRO A 206 -20.53 2.08 -10.15
C PRO A 206 -20.77 1.35 -8.82
N PRO A 207 -21.95 1.52 -8.19
CA PRO A 207 -22.27 0.84 -6.95
C PRO A 207 -22.44 -0.68 -7.13
N VAL A 208 -22.75 -1.16 -8.34
CA VAL A 208 -22.80 -2.59 -8.68
C VAL A 208 -21.90 -2.89 -9.87
N ILE A 209 -20.96 -3.82 -9.71
CA ILE A 209 -20.13 -4.35 -10.79
C ILE A 209 -20.16 -5.88 -10.73
N ALA A 210 -20.43 -6.55 -11.85
CA ALA A 210 -20.48 -8.01 -11.89
C ALA A 210 -19.92 -8.55 -13.22
N SER A 211 -19.11 -9.62 -13.15
CA SER A 211 -18.67 -10.33 -14.36
C SER A 211 -19.72 -11.32 -14.89
N GLY A 212 -20.70 -11.66 -14.06
CA GLY A 212 -21.89 -12.45 -14.38
C GLY A 212 -23.15 -11.59 -14.44
N SER A 213 -24.32 -12.22 -14.41
CA SER A 213 -25.60 -11.49 -14.52
C SER A 213 -25.98 -10.77 -13.23
N VAL A 214 -26.75 -9.70 -13.36
CA VAL A 214 -27.33 -8.96 -12.23
C VAL A 214 -28.85 -9.14 -12.26
N ASP A 215 -29.40 -9.89 -11.31
CA ASP A 215 -30.85 -10.09 -11.20
C ASP A 215 -31.49 -8.99 -10.34
N LEU A 216 -32.30 -8.15 -10.98
CA LEU A 216 -33.04 -7.01 -10.45
C LEU A 216 -34.57 -7.19 -10.54
N ARG A 217 -35.05 -8.45 -10.53
CA ARG A 217 -36.48 -8.78 -10.71
C ARG A 217 -37.37 -8.59 -9.47
N THR A 218 -36.79 -8.37 -8.30
CA THR A 218 -37.49 -8.06 -7.05
C THR A 218 -37.13 -6.66 -6.55
N PRO A 219 -37.93 -6.05 -5.65
CA PRO A 219 -37.71 -4.67 -5.21
C PRO A 219 -36.33 -4.45 -4.57
N LEU A 220 -35.41 -3.85 -5.31
CA LEU A 220 -34.12 -3.35 -4.88
C LEU A 220 -34.01 -1.88 -5.28
N ASN A 221 -33.49 -1.04 -4.39
CA ASN A 221 -33.09 0.31 -4.72
C ASN A 221 -31.59 0.32 -5.02
N VAL A 222 -31.20 0.84 -6.18
CA VAL A 222 -29.79 1.09 -6.49
C VAL A 222 -29.62 2.58 -6.70
N VAL A 223 -28.79 3.21 -5.87
CA VAL A 223 -28.57 4.65 -5.96
C VAL A 223 -27.32 4.88 -6.79
N ALA A 224 -27.50 5.44 -7.98
CA ALA A 224 -26.43 5.60 -8.96
C ALA A 224 -25.29 6.48 -8.44
N ASN A 225 -24.06 6.15 -8.84
CA ASN A 225 -22.95 7.08 -8.68
C ASN A 225 -23.06 8.14 -9.80
N PRO A 226 -23.28 9.43 -9.50
CA PRO A 226 -23.55 10.46 -10.50
C PRO A 226 -22.36 10.75 -11.43
N ASN A 227 -21.17 10.22 -11.14
CA ASN A 227 -19.97 10.46 -11.93
C ASN A 227 -19.29 9.17 -12.42
N ALA A 228 -19.99 8.03 -12.42
CA ALA A 228 -19.36 6.75 -12.73
C ALA A 228 -19.04 6.56 -14.21
N GLY A 229 -19.86 7.07 -15.12
CA GLY A 229 -19.57 7.09 -16.56
C GLY A 229 -18.73 8.29 -17.01
N GLY A 230 -18.23 9.10 -16.06
CA GLY A 230 -17.66 10.42 -16.30
C GLY A 230 -18.47 11.51 -15.61
N HIS A 231 -17.99 12.76 -15.68
CA HIS A 231 -18.62 13.88 -14.98
C HIS A 231 -20.09 14.05 -15.40
N GLY A 232 -21.01 13.90 -14.43
CA GLY A 232 -22.45 14.02 -14.64
C GLY A 232 -23.12 12.84 -15.34
N VAL A 233 -22.42 11.71 -15.52
CA VAL A 233 -22.97 10.48 -16.12
C VAL A 233 -23.22 9.46 -15.00
N PRO A 234 -24.49 9.30 -14.55
CA PRO A 234 -24.84 8.37 -13.50
C PRO A 234 -24.80 6.92 -13.99
N ILE A 235 -24.12 6.03 -13.27
CA ILE A 235 -24.17 4.59 -13.52
C ILE A 235 -24.51 3.86 -12.22
N SER A 236 -25.51 2.99 -12.28
CA SER A 236 -26.00 2.14 -11.19
C SER A 236 -25.42 0.74 -11.25
N ALA A 237 -25.36 0.14 -12.43
CA ALA A 237 -24.84 -1.21 -12.59
C ALA A 237 -23.95 -1.28 -13.84
N TRP A 238 -22.82 -1.95 -13.70
CA TRP A 238 -21.93 -2.28 -14.81
C TRP A 238 -21.65 -3.77 -14.79
N SER A 239 -22.23 -4.47 -15.75
CA SER A 239 -22.22 -5.92 -15.83
C SER A 239 -21.62 -6.36 -17.15
N ARG A 240 -20.89 -7.47 -17.14
CA ARG A 240 -20.53 -8.14 -18.39
C ARG A 240 -21.72 -8.86 -18.99
N ARG A 241 -22.59 -9.44 -18.14
CA ARG A 241 -23.80 -10.15 -18.58
C ARG A 241 -25.08 -9.34 -18.43
N ASP A 242 -26.17 -9.80 -19.05
CA ASP A 242 -27.52 -9.25 -18.90
C ASP A 242 -27.85 -8.75 -17.48
N VAL A 243 -28.40 -7.53 -17.40
CA VAL A 243 -29.03 -7.01 -16.19
C VAL A 243 -30.54 -7.21 -16.26
N LEU A 244 -31.02 -8.24 -15.55
CA LEU A 244 -32.41 -8.67 -15.62
C LEU A 244 -33.29 -7.82 -14.71
N LYS A 245 -33.99 -6.84 -15.27
CA LYS A 245 -34.84 -5.91 -14.50
C LYS A 245 -36.33 -6.20 -14.64
N SER A 246 -37.06 -6.18 -13.51
CA SER A 246 -38.53 -6.11 -13.55
C SER A 246 -39.17 -5.31 -12.41
N ALA A 247 -38.51 -5.18 -11.25
CA ALA A 247 -39.08 -4.47 -10.10
C ALA A 247 -38.09 -3.63 -9.30
N ALA A 248 -36.79 -3.63 -9.65
CA ALA A 248 -35.83 -2.73 -9.04
C ALA A 248 -35.99 -1.29 -9.54
N ASN A 249 -35.68 -0.33 -8.68
CA ASN A 249 -35.65 1.09 -9.01
C ASN A 249 -34.20 1.59 -8.90
N THR A 250 -33.77 2.33 -9.91
CA THR A 250 -32.53 3.10 -9.85
C THR A 250 -32.87 4.58 -9.75
N CYS A 251 -32.09 5.34 -8.98
CA CYS A 251 -32.34 6.76 -8.80
C CYS A 251 -31.07 7.53 -8.44
N HIS A 252 -31.16 8.85 -8.51
CA HIS A 252 -30.08 9.71 -8.04
C HIS A 252 -30.00 9.73 -6.51
N PRO A 253 -28.82 10.01 -5.93
CA PRO A 253 -28.67 10.18 -4.48
C PRO A 253 -29.65 11.20 -3.90
N GLY A 254 -29.86 12.33 -4.58
CA GLY A 254 -30.79 13.35 -4.14
C GLY A 254 -32.23 12.85 -4.00
N GLU A 255 -32.68 12.00 -4.93
CA GLU A 255 -34.04 11.44 -4.93
C GLU A 255 -34.21 10.33 -3.89
N PHE A 256 -33.17 9.54 -3.66
CA PHE A 256 -33.19 8.50 -2.63
C PHE A 256 -33.33 9.09 -1.23
N PHE A 257 -32.63 10.19 -0.96
CA PHE A 257 -32.65 10.86 0.35
C PHE A 257 -33.79 11.88 0.50
N ASP A 258 -34.58 12.14 -0.56
CA ASP A 258 -35.70 13.08 -0.49
C ASP A 258 -36.92 12.43 0.20
N GLY A 259 -37.50 13.14 1.17
CA GLY A 259 -38.75 12.73 1.85
C GLY A 259 -38.65 11.73 3.02
N ALA A 260 -37.45 11.33 3.47
CA ALA A 260 -37.27 10.41 4.60
C ALA A 260 -36.26 10.91 5.66
N ALA A 261 -36.18 10.21 6.80
CA ALA A 261 -35.32 10.55 7.94
C ALA A 261 -33.83 10.21 7.66
N ALA A 262 -33.27 10.78 6.60
CA ALA A 262 -31.84 10.65 6.31
C ALA A 262 -31.02 11.21 7.49
N ALA A 263 -30.06 10.43 7.95
CA ALA A 263 -29.16 10.78 9.03
C ALA A 263 -27.78 11.11 8.45
N PHE A 264 -27.11 12.12 9.02
CA PHE A 264 -25.72 12.39 8.71
C PHE A 264 -24.83 11.67 9.72
N GLN A 265 -24.06 10.69 9.26
CA GLN A 265 -23.16 9.89 10.09
C GLN A 265 -21.72 10.04 9.59
N SER A 266 -20.89 10.71 10.39
CA SER A 266 -19.45 10.85 10.19
C SER A 266 -19.04 11.29 8.77
N GLY A 267 -19.76 12.26 8.19
CA GLY A 267 -19.46 12.78 6.85
C GLY A 267 -20.35 12.24 5.73
N SER A 268 -21.13 11.18 6.00
CA SER A 268 -21.95 10.48 5.00
C SER A 268 -23.44 10.53 5.31
N LEU A 269 -24.27 10.58 4.27
CA LEU A 269 -25.73 10.45 4.39
C LEU A 269 -26.13 8.97 4.41
N THR A 270 -26.86 8.57 5.44
CA THR A 270 -27.39 7.22 5.59
C THR A 270 -28.90 7.26 5.76
N CYS A 271 -29.58 6.27 5.21
CA CYS A 271 -31.03 6.17 5.33
C CYS A 271 -31.49 4.73 5.03
N ASP A 272 -31.91 4.03 6.08
CA ASP A 272 -32.26 2.61 5.98
C ASP A 272 -33.70 2.39 5.44
N ASP A 273 -34.59 3.37 5.60
CA ASP A 273 -35.99 3.33 5.15
C ASP A 273 -36.23 4.10 3.84
N CYS A 274 -35.20 4.75 3.30
CA CYS A 274 -35.27 5.49 2.05
C CYS A 274 -35.54 4.57 0.85
N ARG A 275 -36.21 5.10 -0.17
CA ARG A 275 -36.57 4.36 -1.38
C ARG A 275 -36.46 5.27 -2.58
N CYS A 276 -36.04 4.70 -3.70
CA CYS A 276 -36.11 5.40 -4.97
C CYS A 276 -37.59 5.66 -5.35
N PRO A 277 -37.91 6.84 -5.91
CA PRO A 277 -39.25 7.12 -6.40
C PRO A 277 -39.63 6.16 -7.53
N LEU A 278 -40.92 5.76 -7.57
CA LEU A 278 -41.45 4.86 -8.61
C LEU A 278 -41.68 5.56 -9.96
N ALA A 279 -41.64 6.89 -10.00
CA ALA A 279 -41.83 7.70 -11.20
C ALA A 279 -40.68 8.71 -11.30
N GLY A 280 -39.99 8.74 -12.44
CA GLY A 280 -38.88 9.67 -12.68
C GLY A 280 -37.49 9.18 -12.24
N GLY A 281 -37.34 7.93 -11.80
CA GLY A 281 -36.03 7.32 -11.58
C GLY A 281 -35.20 7.28 -12.87
N LEU A 282 -33.91 6.99 -12.75
CA LEU A 282 -32.95 6.95 -13.87
C LEU A 282 -33.32 5.94 -14.97
N VAL A 283 -34.28 5.06 -14.69
CA VAL A 283 -34.91 4.19 -15.68
C VAL A 283 -36.42 4.39 -15.66
N ASP A 284 -36.97 4.71 -16.83
CA ASP A 284 -38.41 4.62 -17.13
C ASP A 284 -38.79 3.17 -17.40
N THR A 285 -40.00 2.78 -16.99
CA THR A 285 -40.67 1.49 -17.22
C THR A 285 -40.74 0.99 -18.68
N HIS A 286 -40.21 1.76 -19.64
CA HIS A 286 -40.29 1.50 -21.07
C HIS A 286 -39.00 0.99 -21.73
N ASP A 287 -37.84 1.11 -21.06
CA ASP A 287 -36.58 0.51 -21.52
C ASP A 287 -36.15 -0.64 -20.58
N PRO A 288 -35.79 -1.83 -21.12
CA PRO A 288 -35.42 -2.99 -20.31
C PRO A 288 -34.15 -2.75 -19.46
N GLU A 289 -33.17 -2.01 -19.99
CA GLU A 289 -31.93 -1.69 -19.27
C GLU A 289 -31.89 -0.24 -18.73
N GLY A 290 -32.45 0.75 -19.44
CA GLY A 290 -32.38 2.15 -19.02
C GLY A 290 -30.97 2.77 -19.08
N VAL A 291 -30.84 4.09 -18.88
CA VAL A 291 -29.62 4.83 -19.27
C VAL A 291 -28.44 4.71 -18.30
N ASP A 292 -28.69 4.25 -17.07
CA ASP A 292 -27.70 4.12 -16.00
C ASP A 292 -27.28 2.67 -15.73
N ILE A 293 -27.70 1.74 -16.58
CA ILE A 293 -27.29 0.34 -16.56
C ILE A 293 -26.43 0.09 -17.81
N LEU A 294 -25.25 -0.48 -17.60
CA LEU A 294 -24.35 -0.90 -18.65
C LEU A 294 -24.22 -2.42 -18.57
N ASP A 295 -24.93 -3.16 -19.40
CA ASP A 295 -24.53 -4.50 -19.80
C ASP A 295 -23.74 -4.44 -21.12
N VAL A 296 -22.72 -5.30 -21.22
CA VAL A 296 -21.80 -5.30 -22.35
C VAL A 296 -22.05 -6.51 -23.26
N ASP A 297 -22.78 -7.53 -22.81
CA ASP A 297 -23.36 -8.55 -23.69
C ASP A 297 -24.84 -8.22 -23.97
N GLY A 298 -25.24 -8.28 -25.25
CA GLY A 298 -26.65 -8.19 -25.67
C GLY A 298 -27.22 -9.56 -26.05
N SER A 299 -26.57 -10.63 -25.61
CA SER A 299 -26.85 -12.00 -26.02
C SER A 299 -26.95 -12.91 -24.80
N ASP A 300 -28.11 -13.55 -24.67
CA ASP A 300 -28.40 -14.61 -23.71
C ASP A 300 -27.57 -15.90 -23.94
N GLY A 301 -26.63 -15.88 -24.88
CA GLY A 301 -25.85 -17.03 -25.32
C GLY A 301 -26.59 -17.96 -26.28
N SER A 302 -27.77 -17.55 -26.80
CA SER A 302 -28.54 -18.31 -27.78
C SER A 302 -28.14 -18.04 -29.23
N ASN A 303 -27.37 -16.99 -29.51
CA ASN A 303 -26.77 -16.79 -30.82
C ASN A 303 -25.61 -17.80 -31.00
N ALA A 304 -25.45 -18.37 -32.20
CA ALA A 304 -24.40 -19.35 -32.51
C ALA A 304 -22.96 -18.77 -32.47
N LEU A 305 -22.80 -17.59 -31.89
CA LEU A 305 -21.61 -16.74 -31.86
C LEU A 305 -20.77 -16.96 -30.59
N GLY A 306 -21.30 -17.65 -29.56
CA GLY A 306 -20.58 -17.94 -28.32
C GLY A 306 -20.73 -16.83 -27.28
N VAL A 307 -20.32 -17.11 -26.03
CA VAL A 307 -20.28 -16.11 -24.96
C VAL A 307 -19.14 -15.13 -25.27
N ASN A 308 -19.36 -13.81 -25.15
CA ASN A 308 -18.37 -12.72 -25.35
C ASN A 308 -18.07 -12.22 -26.75
N LEU A 309 -18.58 -12.81 -27.83
CA LEU A 309 -18.19 -12.35 -29.17
C LEU A 309 -18.61 -10.90 -29.48
N ASP A 310 -19.68 -10.44 -28.81
CA ASP A 310 -20.22 -9.08 -28.95
C ASP A 310 -19.57 -8.07 -27.99
N LEU A 311 -18.66 -8.52 -27.11
CA LEU A 311 -17.97 -7.66 -26.15
C LEU A 311 -16.87 -6.86 -26.86
N GLU A 312 -17.00 -5.53 -26.90
CA GLU A 312 -15.92 -4.68 -27.42
C GLU A 312 -14.68 -4.78 -26.51
N PRO A 313 -13.47 -5.01 -27.08
CA PRO A 313 -12.23 -5.01 -26.30
C PRO A 313 -12.07 -3.71 -25.51
N GLY A 314 -12.08 -3.80 -24.18
CA GLY A 314 -11.98 -2.66 -23.28
C GLY A 314 -13.32 -2.10 -22.78
N GLY A 315 -14.47 -2.61 -23.25
CA GLY A 315 -15.80 -2.24 -22.75
C GLY A 315 -16.11 -2.76 -21.34
N PHE A 316 -15.49 -3.89 -20.95
CA PHE A 316 -15.53 -4.44 -19.60
C PHE A 316 -14.13 -4.95 -19.20
N PRO A 317 -13.67 -4.78 -17.95
CA PRO A 317 -12.39 -5.30 -17.49
C PRO A 317 -12.43 -6.83 -17.45
N CYS A 318 -11.51 -7.48 -18.16
CA CYS A 318 -11.42 -8.95 -18.15
C CYS A 318 -11.13 -9.48 -16.73
N ASP A 319 -10.31 -8.76 -15.94
CA ASP A 319 -9.92 -9.11 -14.58
C ASP A 319 -10.41 -8.06 -13.58
N LEU A 320 -11.52 -8.37 -12.90
CA LEU A 320 -12.09 -7.52 -11.85
C LEU A 320 -11.15 -7.34 -10.65
N PHE A 321 -10.28 -8.31 -10.35
CA PHE A 321 -9.31 -8.16 -9.27
C PHE A 321 -8.25 -7.12 -9.65
N ALA A 322 -7.77 -7.14 -10.89
CA ALA A 322 -6.89 -6.10 -11.41
C ALA A 322 -7.56 -4.72 -11.42
N GLN A 323 -8.84 -4.65 -11.78
CA GLN A 323 -9.60 -3.39 -11.78
C GLN A 323 -9.70 -2.75 -10.38
N VAL A 324 -9.83 -3.56 -9.33
CA VAL A 324 -10.01 -3.06 -7.95
C VAL A 324 -8.67 -2.87 -7.23
N PHE A 325 -7.74 -3.80 -7.39
CA PHE A 325 -6.50 -3.88 -6.61
C PHE A 325 -5.24 -3.52 -7.41
N GLY A 326 -5.32 -3.40 -8.74
CA GLY A 326 -4.18 -3.14 -9.61
C GLY A 326 -3.24 -4.34 -9.81
N VAL A 327 -3.67 -5.55 -9.41
CA VAL A 327 -2.89 -6.79 -9.52
C VAL A 327 -3.57 -7.74 -10.48
N VAL A 328 -2.84 -8.18 -11.50
CA VAL A 328 -3.32 -9.21 -12.44
C VAL A 328 -3.43 -10.54 -11.71
N ALA A 329 -4.65 -10.97 -11.45
CA ALA A 329 -5.00 -12.25 -10.82
C ALA A 329 -5.45 -13.28 -11.85
N ARG A 330 -6.01 -12.83 -12.97
CA ARG A 330 -6.51 -13.67 -14.05
C ARG A 330 -5.95 -13.22 -15.40
N ILE A 331 -5.86 -14.16 -16.35
CA ILE A 331 -5.41 -13.95 -17.72
C ILE A 331 -6.41 -14.53 -18.70
N ASP A 332 -6.56 -13.87 -19.84
CA ASP A 332 -7.33 -14.31 -20.99
C ASP A 332 -6.42 -15.23 -21.82
N ALA A 333 -6.73 -16.52 -21.83
CA ALA A 333 -5.87 -17.52 -22.46
C ALA A 333 -6.25 -17.79 -23.91
N ASP A 334 -7.49 -17.52 -24.31
CA ASP A 334 -8.03 -17.82 -25.64
C ASP A 334 -8.43 -16.56 -26.45
N ALA A 335 -8.17 -15.37 -25.90
CA ALA A 335 -8.39 -14.06 -26.48
C ALA A 335 -9.87 -13.70 -26.71
N ASP A 336 -10.77 -14.17 -25.84
CA ASP A 336 -12.21 -13.89 -25.88
C ASP A 336 -12.64 -12.65 -25.06
N ALA A 337 -11.66 -11.88 -24.55
CA ALA A 337 -11.84 -10.71 -23.68
C ALA A 337 -12.40 -11.03 -22.28
N PHE A 338 -12.44 -12.30 -21.89
CA PHE A 338 -12.69 -12.75 -20.52
C PHE A 338 -11.41 -13.36 -19.95
N CYS A 339 -11.10 -13.04 -18.68
CA CYS A 339 -9.91 -13.59 -18.03
C CYS A 339 -10.32 -14.78 -17.13
N GLU A 340 -10.52 -15.97 -17.71
CA GLU A 340 -10.88 -17.18 -16.94
C GLU A 340 -9.72 -17.81 -16.18
N SER A 341 -8.53 -17.78 -16.77
CA SER A 341 -7.39 -18.55 -16.27
C SER A 341 -6.66 -17.81 -15.16
N ARG A 342 -6.16 -18.51 -14.14
CA ARG A 342 -5.35 -17.88 -13.09
C ARG A 342 -4.01 -17.39 -13.65
N ALA A 343 -3.60 -16.20 -13.22
CA ALA A 343 -2.26 -15.69 -13.49
C ALA A 343 -1.19 -16.61 -12.86
N PRO A 344 0.04 -16.62 -13.41
CA PRO A 344 1.14 -17.41 -12.88
C PRO A 344 1.35 -17.19 -11.37
N GLN A 345 1.66 -18.28 -10.67
CA GLN A 345 1.92 -18.21 -9.23
C GLN A 345 3.15 -17.34 -8.93
N VAL A 346 3.09 -16.66 -7.79
CA VAL A 346 4.12 -15.76 -7.29
C VAL A 346 4.70 -16.26 -5.98
N ALA A 347 5.98 -15.97 -5.76
CA ALA A 347 6.67 -16.37 -4.54
C ALA A 347 6.12 -15.61 -3.32
N TYR A 348 5.80 -16.35 -2.27
CA TYR A 348 5.36 -15.84 -0.98
C TYR A 348 6.23 -16.43 0.14
N VAL A 349 6.55 -15.59 1.14
CA VAL A 349 7.29 -16.02 2.33
C VAL A 349 6.33 -15.95 3.52
N ALA A 350 5.99 -17.11 4.07
CA ALA A 350 5.10 -17.21 5.22
C ALA A 350 5.77 -16.55 6.45
N PRO A 351 5.20 -15.49 7.05
CA PRO A 351 5.83 -14.74 8.12
C PRO A 351 6.07 -15.57 9.39
N ALA A 352 5.24 -16.59 9.64
CA ALA A 352 5.32 -17.42 10.83
C ALA A 352 6.43 -18.49 10.76
N THR A 353 6.68 -19.05 9.57
CA THR A 353 7.61 -20.17 9.37
C THR A 353 8.86 -19.77 8.59
N MET A 354 8.89 -18.58 8.00
CA MET A 354 9.89 -18.13 7.01
C MET A 354 10.00 -19.05 5.78
N GLY A 355 9.02 -19.94 5.58
CA GLY A 355 8.98 -20.86 4.45
C GLY A 355 8.63 -20.14 3.15
N ARG A 356 9.40 -20.39 2.09
CA ARG A 356 9.10 -19.94 0.72
C ARG A 356 8.12 -20.90 0.05
N MET A 357 7.06 -20.36 -0.54
CA MET A 357 6.04 -21.11 -1.28
C MET A 357 5.54 -20.33 -2.49
N GLN A 358 4.80 -21.00 -3.37
CA GLN A 358 4.14 -20.38 -4.52
C GLN A 358 2.65 -20.27 -4.24
N LEU A 359 2.11 -19.07 -4.35
CA LEU A 359 0.67 -18.79 -4.21
C LEU A 359 0.17 -18.12 -5.49
N THR A 360 -1.14 -18.13 -5.70
CA THR A 360 -1.74 -17.32 -6.77
C THR A 360 -1.54 -15.84 -6.47
N ALA A 361 -1.51 -15.00 -7.51
CA ALA A 361 -1.17 -13.58 -7.37
C ALA A 361 -2.14 -12.82 -6.43
N ASP A 362 -3.43 -13.13 -6.51
CA ASP A 362 -4.48 -12.63 -5.64
C ASP A 362 -4.31 -13.08 -4.18
N ASP A 363 -4.09 -14.37 -3.92
CA ASP A 363 -3.86 -14.86 -2.55
C ASP A 363 -2.59 -14.24 -1.93
N ALA A 364 -1.50 -14.19 -2.70
CA ALA A 364 -0.27 -13.57 -2.24
C ALA A 364 -0.47 -12.09 -1.90
N PHE A 365 -1.27 -11.36 -2.69
CA PHE A 365 -1.63 -9.97 -2.42
C PHE A 365 -2.46 -9.86 -1.13
N LEU A 366 -3.54 -10.65 -0.99
CA LEU A 366 -4.40 -10.61 0.19
C LEU A 366 -3.65 -11.00 1.46
N TYR A 367 -2.77 -12.00 1.44
CA TYR A 367 -1.93 -12.30 2.60
C TYR A 367 -0.93 -11.19 2.94
N ARG A 368 -0.47 -10.39 1.96
CA ARG A 368 0.44 -9.26 2.22
C ARG A 368 -0.27 -8.03 2.74
N HIS A 369 -1.49 -7.79 2.28
CA HIS A 369 -2.18 -6.50 2.46
C HIS A 369 -3.48 -6.59 3.26
N ALA A 370 -4.07 -7.76 3.53
CA ALA A 370 -5.25 -7.81 4.39
C ALA A 370 -4.87 -7.46 5.82
N LYS A 371 -5.62 -6.53 6.44
CA LYS A 371 -5.48 -6.15 7.84
C LYS A 371 -6.05 -7.21 8.76
N ARG A 372 -7.14 -7.86 8.35
CA ARG A 372 -7.77 -8.99 9.04
C ARG A 372 -8.06 -10.10 8.05
N ILE A 373 -7.82 -11.34 8.44
CA ILE A 373 -8.12 -12.52 7.65
C ILE A 373 -8.92 -13.51 8.52
N ILE A 374 -10.02 -14.01 7.96
CA ILE A 374 -10.80 -15.13 8.51
C ILE A 374 -10.41 -16.37 7.71
N PRO A 375 -9.48 -17.20 8.20
CA PRO A 375 -8.94 -18.31 7.43
C PRO A 375 -9.96 -19.44 7.29
N ARG A 376 -9.92 -20.13 6.14
CA ARG A 376 -10.77 -21.30 5.87
C ARG A 376 -10.38 -22.51 6.71
N ASP A 377 -9.10 -22.66 7.02
CA ASP A 377 -8.54 -23.79 7.74
C ASP A 377 -7.21 -23.42 8.44
N ALA A 378 -6.62 -24.41 9.13
CA ALA A 378 -5.35 -24.23 9.84
C ALA A 378 -4.15 -24.00 8.89
N ALA A 379 -4.20 -24.48 7.65
CA ALA A 379 -3.14 -24.28 6.68
C ALA A 379 -3.10 -22.82 6.20
N ALA A 380 -4.27 -22.25 5.87
CA ALA A 380 -4.42 -20.83 5.57
C ALA A 380 -4.02 -19.96 6.77
N ALA A 381 -4.39 -20.35 7.99
CA ALA A 381 -3.99 -19.63 9.20
C ALA A 381 -2.46 -19.57 9.39
N ALA A 382 -1.73 -20.61 8.99
CA ALA A 382 -0.27 -20.67 9.09
C ALA A 382 0.46 -19.72 8.11
N LEU A 383 -0.23 -19.24 7.07
CA LEU A 383 0.31 -18.28 6.11
C LEU A 383 0.21 -16.83 6.61
N MET A 384 -0.65 -16.57 7.59
CA MET A 384 -0.95 -15.23 8.08
C MET A 384 0.12 -14.69 9.04
N ARG A 385 0.26 -13.37 9.11
CA ARG A 385 0.93 -12.69 10.24
C ARG A 385 0.04 -12.79 11.49
N ARG A 386 0.66 -12.85 12.67
CA ARG A 386 -0.08 -12.95 13.95
C ARG A 386 -1.12 -11.83 14.13
N ASN A 387 -0.82 -10.61 13.68
CA ASN A 387 -1.72 -9.46 13.78
C ASN A 387 -2.82 -9.40 12.72
N GLN A 388 -2.83 -10.33 11.75
CA GLN A 388 -3.91 -10.47 10.76
C GLN A 388 -5.03 -11.38 11.24
N ALA A 389 -4.81 -12.18 12.28
CA ALA A 389 -5.87 -12.98 12.87
C ALA A 389 -7.00 -12.07 13.36
N LEU A 390 -8.24 -12.41 13.00
CA LEU A 390 -9.40 -11.73 13.53
C LEU A 390 -9.51 -12.02 15.04
N VAL A 391 -9.46 -10.96 15.85
CA VAL A 391 -9.58 -11.03 17.32
C VAL A 391 -10.95 -10.53 17.80
N GLU A 392 -11.63 -9.76 16.97
CA GLU A 392 -12.96 -9.21 17.22
C GLU A 392 -14.04 -10.17 16.71
N SER A 393 -15.29 -9.98 17.14
CA SER A 393 -16.42 -10.70 16.54
C SER A 393 -16.61 -10.29 15.07
N TYR A 394 -17.03 -11.24 14.24
CA TYR A 394 -17.47 -10.98 12.88
C TYR A 394 -18.95 -11.37 12.73
N PRO A 395 -19.78 -10.52 12.09
CA PRO A 395 -19.48 -9.17 11.60
C PRO A 395 -19.34 -8.14 12.74
N SER A 396 -18.70 -6.99 12.49
CA SER A 396 -18.56 -5.91 13.50
C SER A 396 -18.37 -4.52 12.88
N PRO A 397 -19.00 -3.47 13.44
CA PRO A 397 -18.76 -2.08 13.02
C PRO A 397 -17.35 -1.58 13.31
N ALA A 398 -16.61 -2.24 14.21
CA ALA A 398 -15.23 -1.87 14.54
C ALA A 398 -14.21 -2.31 13.48
N LEU A 399 -14.61 -3.23 12.59
CA LEU A 399 -13.76 -3.64 11.47
C LEU A 399 -13.61 -2.49 10.48
N ALA A 400 -12.39 -2.31 9.98
CA ALA A 400 -12.06 -1.29 8.99
C ALA A 400 -10.82 -1.70 8.20
N GLY A 401 -10.69 -1.22 6.96
CA GLY A 401 -9.61 -1.60 6.04
C GLY A 401 -9.88 -2.89 5.29
N LEU A 402 -8.84 -3.47 4.68
CA LEU A 402 -8.94 -4.72 3.93
C LEU A 402 -9.17 -5.92 4.86
N VAL A 403 -10.35 -6.51 4.78
CA VAL A 403 -10.74 -7.73 5.50
C VAL A 403 -10.95 -8.84 4.49
N TRP A 404 -10.19 -9.92 4.59
CA TRP A 404 -10.34 -11.09 3.72
C TRP A 404 -11.00 -12.23 4.47
N CYS A 405 -12.18 -12.62 4.06
CA CYS A 405 -12.94 -13.71 4.62
C CYS A 405 -12.96 -14.90 3.64
N GLN A 406 -12.36 -16.02 4.06
CA GLN A 406 -12.26 -17.22 3.22
C GLN A 406 -13.39 -18.23 3.47
N ARG A 407 -14.16 -18.06 4.56
CA ARG A 407 -15.32 -18.91 4.89
C ARG A 407 -16.26 -18.21 5.86
N ALA A 408 -17.53 -18.62 5.84
CA ALA A 408 -18.56 -18.14 6.75
C ALA A 408 -18.63 -16.60 6.80
N CYS A 409 -18.70 -16.00 5.61
CA CYS A 409 -18.60 -14.55 5.42
C CYS A 409 -19.95 -13.83 5.50
N ASP A 410 -21.04 -14.57 5.72
CA ASP A 410 -22.39 -14.04 5.77
C ASP A 410 -22.56 -12.97 6.85
N ILE A 411 -23.39 -11.97 6.55
CA ILE A 411 -23.70 -10.85 7.44
C ILE A 411 -25.16 -10.97 7.87
N GLY A 412 -25.38 -11.15 9.17
CA GLY A 412 -26.70 -11.39 9.74
C GLY A 412 -27.58 -10.16 9.82
N SER A 413 -28.85 -10.36 10.18
CA SER A 413 -29.80 -9.27 10.37
C SER A 413 -29.46 -8.50 11.66
N GLY A 414 -29.42 -7.18 11.57
CA GLY A 414 -29.00 -6.31 12.68
C GLY A 414 -27.49 -6.14 12.81
N ASP A 415 -26.70 -6.91 12.07
CA ASP A 415 -25.25 -6.76 12.02
C ASP A 415 -24.85 -5.52 11.20
N GLY A 416 -23.72 -4.92 11.58
CA GLY A 416 -23.08 -3.84 10.84
C GLY A 416 -21.62 -4.19 10.58
N LEU A 417 -21.13 -3.88 9.38
CA LEU A 417 -19.74 -4.05 9.00
C LEU A 417 -19.15 -2.70 8.60
N GLY A 418 -18.16 -2.24 9.38
CA GLY A 418 -17.55 -0.92 9.23
C GLY A 418 -18.44 0.25 9.61
N THR A 419 -17.90 1.46 9.37
CA THR A 419 -18.61 2.73 9.54
C THR A 419 -18.24 3.68 8.40
N PRO A 420 -18.96 4.81 8.18
CA PRO A 420 -18.58 5.76 7.13
C PRO A 420 -17.16 6.35 7.25
N ALA A 421 -16.67 6.55 8.48
CA ALA A 421 -15.31 7.05 8.74
C ALA A 421 -14.25 5.95 8.79
N ALA A 422 -14.65 4.72 9.06
CA ALA A 422 -13.76 3.56 9.10
C ALA A 422 -14.38 2.42 8.26
N PRO A 423 -14.42 2.57 6.93
CA PRO A 423 -15.06 1.62 6.03
C PRO A 423 -14.25 0.33 5.90
N VAL A 424 -14.92 -0.73 5.43
CA VAL A 424 -14.33 -2.04 5.17
C VAL A 424 -14.21 -2.29 3.67
N LEU A 425 -13.05 -2.79 3.24
CA LEU A 425 -12.93 -3.49 1.98
C LEU A 425 -13.04 -4.98 2.28
N LEU A 426 -14.22 -5.56 2.09
CA LEU A 426 -14.46 -6.97 2.36
C LEU A 426 -14.17 -7.77 1.11
N VAL A 427 -13.17 -8.66 1.15
CA VAL A 427 -13.00 -9.71 0.14
C VAL A 427 -13.60 -10.99 0.71
N ALA A 428 -14.69 -11.48 0.13
CA ALA A 428 -15.33 -12.73 0.53
C ALA A 428 -15.09 -13.79 -0.54
N ASP A 429 -14.51 -14.94 -0.16
CA ASP A 429 -14.34 -16.07 -1.07
C ASP A 429 -15.64 -16.88 -1.12
N GLY A 430 -16.17 -17.08 -2.33
CA GLY A 430 -17.39 -17.84 -2.57
C GLY A 430 -18.69 -17.05 -2.32
N PRO A 431 -19.84 -17.75 -2.17
CA PRO A 431 -21.13 -17.10 -1.99
C PRO A 431 -21.21 -16.26 -0.71
N LEU A 432 -21.81 -15.07 -0.81
CA LEU A 432 -21.98 -14.13 0.30
C LEU A 432 -23.46 -13.77 0.47
N HIS A 433 -24.02 -14.00 1.66
CA HIS A 433 -25.35 -13.55 2.03
C HIS A 433 -25.27 -12.33 2.96
N VAL A 434 -25.96 -11.24 2.62
CA VAL A 434 -25.99 -10.00 3.40
C VAL A 434 -27.42 -9.72 3.82
N HIS A 435 -27.66 -9.63 5.12
CA HIS A 435 -28.93 -9.20 5.74
C HIS A 435 -28.80 -7.85 6.48
N GLY A 436 -27.58 -7.51 6.89
CA GLY A 436 -27.25 -6.33 7.70
C GLY A 436 -26.74 -5.15 6.87
N ARG A 437 -25.97 -4.27 7.53
CA ARG A 437 -25.42 -3.05 6.93
C ARG A 437 -23.93 -3.18 6.65
N VAL A 438 -23.48 -2.68 5.50
CA VAL A 438 -22.06 -2.63 5.16
C VAL A 438 -21.68 -1.23 4.70
N PHE A 439 -20.58 -0.70 5.23
CA PHE A 439 -19.98 0.55 4.79
C PHE A 439 -18.63 0.28 4.13
N GLY A 440 -18.54 0.51 2.82
CA GLY A 440 -17.30 0.34 2.05
C GLY A 440 -17.48 -0.44 0.75
N LEU A 441 -16.46 -1.22 0.40
CA LEU A 441 -16.39 -1.95 -0.86
C LEU A 441 -16.44 -3.46 -0.58
N VAL A 442 -17.42 -4.15 -1.16
CA VAL A 442 -17.55 -5.61 -1.06
C VAL A 442 -17.09 -6.26 -2.35
N PHE A 443 -16.03 -7.05 -2.29
CA PHE A 443 -15.53 -7.86 -3.39
C PHE A 443 -15.85 -9.33 -3.13
N VAL A 444 -16.78 -9.90 -3.87
CA VAL A 444 -17.11 -11.33 -3.79
C VAL A 444 -16.29 -12.07 -4.85
N ARG A 445 -15.26 -12.78 -4.39
CA ARG A 445 -14.24 -13.43 -5.20
C ARG A 445 -14.64 -14.87 -5.51
N ASP A 446 -14.44 -15.30 -6.75
CA ASP A 446 -14.47 -16.72 -7.12
C ASP A 446 -13.06 -17.29 -6.93
N ASP A 447 -12.93 -18.19 -5.97
CA ASP A 447 -11.69 -18.88 -5.62
C ASP A 447 -11.49 -20.18 -6.40
N GLY A 448 -12.33 -20.48 -7.40
CA GLY A 448 -12.15 -21.58 -8.34
C GLY A 448 -10.95 -21.43 -9.26
N ASP A 449 -10.45 -22.55 -9.80
CA ASP A 449 -9.27 -22.59 -10.67
C ASP A 449 -9.48 -21.91 -12.03
N ALA A 450 -10.70 -21.95 -12.56
CA ALA A 450 -11.11 -21.27 -13.79
C ALA A 450 -12.46 -20.58 -13.55
N LEU A 451 -12.62 -19.37 -14.08
CA LEU A 451 -13.92 -18.73 -14.11
C LEU A 451 -14.73 -19.30 -15.29
N ASP A 452 -16.02 -19.48 -15.09
CA ASP A 452 -16.90 -19.91 -16.18
C ASP A 452 -17.38 -18.66 -16.94
N PRO A 453 -17.00 -18.47 -18.22
CA PRO A 453 -17.41 -17.32 -19.00
C PRO A 453 -18.94 -17.23 -19.11
N ALA A 454 -19.66 -18.35 -19.12
CA ALA A 454 -21.11 -18.39 -19.21
C ALA A 454 -21.80 -17.88 -17.93
N THR A 455 -21.16 -17.92 -16.77
CA THR A 455 -21.73 -17.39 -15.53
C THR A 455 -21.01 -16.15 -15.01
N GLY A 456 -19.87 -15.81 -15.62
CA GLY A 456 -18.94 -14.80 -15.12
C GLY A 456 -18.13 -15.25 -13.90
N GLY A 457 -18.26 -16.52 -13.49
CA GLY A 457 -17.76 -17.05 -12.23
C GLY A 457 -18.87 -17.62 -11.34
N ASN A 458 -18.48 -18.43 -10.37
CA ASN A 458 -19.37 -19.15 -9.46
C ASN A 458 -19.71 -18.36 -8.18
N ALA A 459 -19.06 -17.22 -7.95
CA ALA A 459 -19.35 -16.39 -6.79
C ALA A 459 -20.74 -15.76 -6.92
N ARG A 460 -21.46 -15.68 -5.79
CA ARG A 460 -22.83 -15.16 -5.76
C ARG A 460 -23.01 -14.21 -4.60
N LEU A 461 -23.41 -12.97 -4.89
CA LEU A 461 -23.87 -12.04 -3.86
C LEU A 461 -25.38 -12.17 -3.71
N ARG A 462 -25.85 -12.44 -2.49
CA ARG A 462 -27.26 -12.47 -2.13
C ARG A 462 -27.57 -11.46 -1.06
N LEU A 463 -28.36 -10.46 -1.41
CA LEU A 463 -28.94 -9.55 -0.42
C LEU A 463 -30.21 -10.21 0.17
N HIS A 464 -30.53 -9.93 1.44
CA HIS A 464 -31.66 -10.47 2.20
C HIS A 464 -32.30 -9.42 3.10
N GLY A 465 -33.62 -9.50 3.33
CA GLY A 465 -34.30 -8.69 4.36
C GLY A 465 -34.02 -7.18 4.22
N SER A 466 -33.43 -6.58 5.25
CA SER A 466 -33.08 -5.16 5.39
C SER A 466 -31.63 -4.84 4.98
N ALA A 467 -31.06 -5.59 4.05
CA ALA A 467 -29.67 -5.38 3.64
C ALA A 467 -29.46 -3.99 3.03
N ALA A 468 -28.45 -3.28 3.53
CA ALA A 468 -28.03 -2.00 2.99
C ALA A 468 -26.51 -1.94 2.84
N ILE A 469 -26.03 -1.65 1.63
CA ILE A 469 -24.61 -1.48 1.35
C ILE A 469 -24.40 -0.03 0.92
N TYR A 470 -23.62 0.71 1.71
CA TYR A 470 -23.20 2.08 1.42
C TYR A 470 -21.77 2.04 0.86
N GLY A 471 -21.64 2.23 -0.45
CA GLY A 471 -20.39 2.14 -1.18
C GLY A 471 -20.58 1.44 -2.52
N ALA A 472 -19.87 0.33 -2.73
CA ALA A 472 -19.93 -0.44 -3.97
C ALA A 472 -19.77 -1.95 -3.74
N VAL A 473 -20.29 -2.75 -4.68
CA VAL A 473 -20.10 -4.19 -4.72
C VAL A 473 -19.48 -4.61 -6.04
N VAL A 474 -18.54 -5.54 -5.99
CA VAL A 474 -17.85 -6.13 -7.14
C VAL A 474 -17.94 -7.65 -7.00
N VAL A 475 -18.47 -8.34 -8.00
CA VAL A 475 -18.74 -9.79 -7.91
C VAL A 475 -18.12 -10.50 -9.11
N GLN A 476 -17.27 -11.49 -8.83
CA GLN A 476 -16.76 -12.43 -9.84
C GLN A 476 -17.78 -13.56 -10.10
N GLY A 477 -18.92 -13.19 -10.67
CA GLY A 477 -20.08 -14.05 -10.87
C GLY A 477 -21.36 -13.24 -10.83
N SER A 478 -22.43 -13.79 -10.29
CA SER A 478 -23.76 -13.17 -10.35
C SER A 478 -24.17 -12.43 -9.06
N VAL A 479 -24.96 -11.37 -9.25
CA VAL A 479 -25.72 -10.76 -8.16
C VAL A 479 -27.12 -11.36 -8.18
N ASP A 480 -27.37 -12.27 -7.25
CA ASP A 480 -28.63 -12.99 -7.10
C ASP A 480 -29.50 -12.30 -6.05
N GLN A 481 -30.80 -12.21 -6.29
CA GLN A 481 -31.73 -11.74 -5.25
C GLN A 481 -32.28 -12.87 -4.39
N ALA A 482 -32.44 -12.58 -3.09
CA ALA A 482 -33.49 -13.17 -2.24
C ALA A 482 -34.63 -12.16 -2.00
N SER A 483 -35.59 -12.39 -1.09
CA SER A 483 -36.77 -11.53 -0.85
C SER A 483 -36.57 -10.35 0.14
N GLY A 484 -37.20 -9.19 -0.10
CA GLY A 484 -37.27 -8.03 0.84
C GLY A 484 -36.73 -6.70 0.28
N ALA A 485 -37.17 -5.54 0.80
CA ALA A 485 -36.78 -4.20 0.31
C ALA A 485 -35.36 -3.81 0.79
N ARG A 486 -34.48 -3.46 -0.16
CA ARG A 486 -33.02 -3.32 0.01
C ARG A 486 -32.48 -2.08 -0.66
N ALA A 487 -31.26 -1.67 -0.28
CA ALA A 487 -30.55 -0.59 -0.97
C ALA A 487 -29.05 -0.90 -1.16
N ILE A 488 -28.55 -0.74 -2.40
CA ILE A 488 -27.13 -0.52 -2.65
C ILE A 488 -27.00 0.97 -2.97
N VAL A 489 -26.36 1.70 -2.08
CA VAL A 489 -26.28 3.16 -2.13
C VAL A 489 -24.87 3.56 -2.51
N SER A 490 -24.69 4.26 -3.63
CA SER A 490 -23.39 4.86 -3.95
C SER A 490 -22.99 5.85 -2.86
N ALA A 491 -21.84 5.60 -2.23
CA ALA A 491 -21.26 6.47 -1.21
C ALA A 491 -19.79 6.78 -1.55
N PRO A 492 -19.52 7.72 -2.48
CA PRO A 492 -18.17 8.03 -2.94
C PRO A 492 -17.24 8.53 -1.82
N ASP A 493 -17.79 9.20 -0.82
CA ASP A 493 -17.12 9.63 0.41
C ASP A 493 -16.66 8.45 1.27
N VAL A 494 -17.51 7.43 1.44
CA VAL A 494 -17.16 6.19 2.14
C VAL A 494 -16.06 5.44 1.38
N ILE A 495 -16.13 5.38 0.05
CA ILE A 495 -15.08 4.77 -0.76
C ILE A 495 -13.77 5.58 -0.69
N ALA A 496 -13.83 6.92 -0.68
CA ALA A 496 -12.65 7.75 -0.51
C ALA A 496 -11.96 7.53 0.86
N ASN A 497 -12.73 7.35 1.92
CA ASN A 497 -12.22 7.05 3.26
C ASN A 497 -11.54 5.66 3.35
N LEU A 498 -11.73 4.75 2.37
CA LEU A 498 -10.99 3.48 2.35
C LEU A 498 -9.48 3.70 2.23
N ALA A 499 -9.02 4.75 1.55
CA ALA A 499 -7.59 5.05 1.40
C ALA A 499 -6.88 5.22 2.75
N ASP A 500 -7.56 5.80 3.74
CA ASP A 500 -7.04 5.98 5.11
C ASP A 500 -7.00 4.66 5.92
N THR A 501 -7.74 3.63 5.48
CA THR A 501 -7.90 2.36 6.21
C THR A 501 -7.14 1.17 5.60
N ILE A 502 -6.76 1.26 4.32
CA ILE A 502 -5.96 0.25 3.63
C ILE A 502 -4.51 0.33 4.13
N PRO A 503 -3.85 -0.81 4.41
CA PRO A 503 -2.46 -0.77 4.85
C PRO A 503 -1.56 -0.16 3.78
N ALA A 504 -0.71 0.73 4.25
CA ALA A 504 0.17 1.48 3.39
C ALA A 504 1.46 0.71 3.05
N VAL A 505 1.97 0.93 1.86
CA VAL A 505 3.27 0.48 1.40
C VAL A 505 4.30 1.57 1.69
N HIS A 506 5.48 1.13 2.13
CA HIS A 506 6.63 2.00 2.35
C HIS A 506 7.53 1.90 1.12
N ALA A 507 7.68 3.00 0.40
CA ALA A 507 8.51 3.05 -0.80
C ALA A 507 9.53 4.20 -0.70
N PRO A 508 10.78 4.00 -1.16
CA PRO A 508 11.74 5.09 -1.25
C PRO A 508 11.25 6.12 -2.26
N VAL A 509 11.40 7.40 -1.94
CA VAL A 509 11.10 8.50 -2.85
C VAL A 509 12.26 8.61 -3.85
N PRO A 510 12.03 8.42 -5.17
CA PRO A 510 13.09 8.49 -6.17
C PRO A 510 13.81 9.85 -6.11
N GLY A 511 15.14 9.83 -6.20
CA GLY A 511 15.97 11.04 -6.19
C GLY A 511 16.09 11.75 -4.84
N ALA A 512 15.51 11.20 -3.76
CA ALA A 512 15.59 11.78 -2.42
C ALA A 512 16.75 11.24 -1.57
N TRP A 513 17.75 10.64 -2.20
CA TRP A 513 19.00 10.23 -1.55
C TRP A 513 19.93 11.42 -1.40
N SER A 514 20.61 11.55 -0.26
CA SER A 514 21.59 12.62 -0.06
C SER A 514 22.65 12.26 0.98
N ASP A 515 23.88 12.73 0.74
CA ASP A 515 25.06 12.65 1.61
C ASP A 515 25.58 14.05 2.02
N HIS A 516 24.75 15.10 1.86
CA HIS A 516 25.18 16.50 2.06
C HIS A 516 25.54 16.87 3.50
N VAL A 517 25.12 16.06 4.48
CA VAL A 517 25.40 16.27 5.91
C VAL A 517 26.37 15.20 6.38
N SER A 518 27.33 15.59 7.21
CA SER A 518 28.18 14.66 7.97
C SER A 518 28.04 14.97 9.45
N TYR A 519 27.71 13.94 10.23
CA TYR A 519 27.70 14.02 11.70
C TYR A 519 29.00 13.49 12.30
#